data_AF-A0A1G9P656-F1
#
_entry.id   AF-A0A1G9P656-F1
#
_cell.length_a   1.000
_cell.length_b   1.000
_cell.length_c   1.000
_cell.angle_alpha   90.00
_cell.angle_beta   90.00
_cell.angle_gamma   90.00
#
_symmetry.space_group_name_H-M   'P 1'
#
loop_
_entity.id
_entity.type
_entity.pdbx_description
1 polymer ?
#
loop_
_entity_poly.entity_id
_entity_poly.type
_entity_poly.pdbx_seq_one_letter_code
_entity_poly.pdbx_strand_id
1 'polypeptide(L)'
;MSAERMDFKEFTDVIRENIRDYLPDSYRDAEIKVEEFHKLDHSYMGMQVKREGQMVVPNINLDAHYSTFMRNGQSLAGMDAVLQSISQEVQSQLLFDTEWLQDYSQVKDKLYIRVSDAQENAYILSNSPHKEVDGLAVSYHIAFENGHGIEASTTVTNNLLKMYGITEEQLHNDAMASSQQLLPVHLVSLAEMMGQMMGMDADMVRPTMDEPQLMVLTNEQALHGAGVLFYPDMMDTIADYFGSDYFVLPSSIHEVLLLPDDGTVDPDVLENMVQDVNMAAVAPEERLSDHAYHYDAKDHVLEKVETYGARMEMKEMEAEKAVRESASKESVEDASKAEELHGSEPAAAKVQEAAEADSGRSEKHREAPGTERRSVLARLNDKKEEVRAQPKKNTPVHAKAEEL
;
A
#
# COMPACT_ATOMS: atom_id res chain seq x y z
N MET A 1 1.80 31.88 43.04
CA MET A 1 0.88 30.73 43.11
C MET A 1 1.13 29.93 41.84
N SER A 2 1.48 28.66 41.95
CA SER A 2 1.58 27.77 40.79
C SER A 2 0.19 27.73 40.16
N ALA A 3 0.04 28.22 38.93
CA ALA A 3 -1.17 27.90 38.17
C ALA A 3 -1.17 26.37 38.04
N GLU A 4 -2.21 25.70 38.52
CA GLU A 4 -2.41 24.30 38.20
C GLU A 4 -2.44 24.19 36.68
N ARG A 5 -1.53 23.39 36.13
CA ARG A 5 -1.52 23.12 34.70
C ARG A 5 -2.82 22.38 34.41
N MET A 6 -3.68 23.00 33.60
CA MET A 6 -4.90 22.35 33.11
C MET A 6 -4.52 21.04 32.41
N ASP A 7 -5.11 19.94 32.84
CA ASP A 7 -4.89 18.66 32.19
C ASP A 7 -5.76 18.51 30.93
N PHE A 8 -5.53 17.44 30.16
CA PHE A 8 -6.23 17.26 28.90
C PHE A 8 -7.74 17.08 29.09
N LYS A 9 -8.16 16.41 30.16
CA LYS A 9 -9.57 16.18 30.42
C LYS A 9 -10.26 17.50 30.75
N GLU A 10 -9.68 18.29 31.65
CA GLU A 10 -10.15 19.62 31.99
C GLU A 10 -10.25 20.51 30.74
N PHE A 11 -9.24 20.47 29.86
CA PHE A 11 -9.25 21.18 28.60
C PHE A 11 -10.44 20.79 27.71
N THR A 12 -10.68 19.49 27.51
CA THR A 12 -11.80 19.01 26.69
C THR A 12 -13.17 19.35 27.29
N ASP A 13 -13.30 19.32 28.62
CA ASP A 13 -14.54 19.68 29.31
C ASP A 13 -14.83 21.18 29.16
N VAL A 14 -13.81 22.05 29.30
CA VAL A 14 -13.96 23.50 29.07
C VAL A 14 -14.37 23.77 27.62
N ILE A 15 -13.77 23.09 26.63
CA ILE A 15 -14.20 23.24 25.23
C ILE A 15 -15.68 22.85 25.06
N ARG A 16 -16.07 21.67 25.55
CA ARG A 16 -17.43 21.15 25.41
C ARG A 16 -18.48 22.09 26.01
N GLU A 17 -18.17 22.69 27.15
CA GLU A 17 -19.08 23.59 27.87
C GLU A 17 -19.20 24.96 27.22
N ASN A 18 -18.12 25.49 26.63
CA ASN A 18 -18.05 26.90 26.23
C ASN A 18 -18.12 27.12 24.71
N ILE A 19 -17.83 26.11 23.87
CA ILE A 19 -17.74 26.32 22.42
C ILE A 19 -19.02 26.89 21.79
N ARG A 20 -20.19 26.60 22.37
CA ARG A 20 -21.48 27.10 21.85
C ARG A 20 -21.54 28.63 21.85
N ASP A 21 -20.89 29.30 22.81
CA ASP A 21 -20.86 30.77 22.91
C ASP A 21 -19.99 31.42 21.82
N TYR A 22 -19.14 30.63 21.17
CA TYR A 22 -18.24 31.08 20.09
C TYR A 22 -18.83 30.77 18.71
N LEU A 23 -19.91 29.99 18.63
CA LEU A 23 -20.55 29.60 17.38
C LEU A 23 -21.70 30.56 17.01
N PRO A 24 -21.99 30.76 15.72
CA PRO A 24 -23.10 31.60 15.30
C PRO A 24 -24.46 30.97 15.63
N ASP A 25 -25.52 31.79 15.65
CA ASP A 25 -26.89 31.37 16.01
C ASP A 25 -27.42 30.16 15.21
N SER A 26 -26.89 29.91 14.01
CA SER A 26 -27.21 28.75 13.17
C SER A 26 -26.81 27.39 13.78
N TYR A 27 -26.00 27.40 14.83
CA TYR A 27 -25.58 26.23 15.61
C TYR A 27 -26.21 26.19 17.01
N ARG A 28 -27.17 27.07 17.31
CA ARG A 28 -27.80 27.18 18.62
C ARG A 28 -28.38 25.86 19.13
N ASP A 29 -28.91 25.04 18.22
CA ASP A 29 -29.50 23.73 18.52
C ASP A 29 -28.60 22.57 18.04
N ALA A 30 -27.32 22.84 17.71
CA ALA A 30 -26.40 21.81 17.26
C ALA A 30 -26.09 20.81 18.38
N GLU A 31 -25.96 19.53 18.02
CA GLU A 31 -25.46 18.48 18.88
C GLU A 31 -23.92 18.58 18.93
N ILE A 32 -23.36 18.67 20.13
CA ILE A 32 -21.91 18.70 20.34
C ILE A 32 -21.50 17.37 20.94
N LYS A 33 -20.64 16.64 20.24
CA LYS A 33 -20.11 15.35 20.68
C LYS A 33 -18.61 15.44 20.81
N VAL A 34 -18.07 14.99 21.94
CA VAL A 34 -16.63 14.85 22.17
C VAL A 34 -16.38 13.38 22.49
N GLU A 35 -15.57 12.73 21.66
CA GLU A 35 -15.24 11.32 21.80
C GLU A 35 -13.90 11.00 21.14
N GLU A 36 -13.38 9.81 21.42
CA GLU A 36 -12.20 9.31 20.74
C GLU A 36 -12.57 8.82 19.34
N PHE A 37 -11.85 9.33 18.34
CA PHE A 37 -11.96 8.90 16.95
C PHE A 37 -10.75 8.07 16.59
N HIS A 38 -11.01 6.98 15.89
CA HIS A 38 -9.97 6.08 15.41
C HIS A 38 -9.86 6.23 13.88
N LYS A 39 -8.64 6.42 13.40
CA LYS A 39 -8.23 6.29 12.00
C LYS A 39 -7.29 5.08 11.87
N LEU A 40 -6.93 4.72 10.64
CA LEU A 40 -5.97 3.62 10.41
C LEU A 40 -4.62 3.93 11.05
N ASP A 41 -4.13 5.15 10.88
CA ASP A 41 -2.80 5.57 11.29
C ASP A 41 -2.74 6.03 12.76
N HIS A 42 -3.81 6.63 13.29
CA HIS A 42 -3.81 7.16 14.66
C HIS A 42 -5.20 7.23 15.29
N SER A 43 -5.25 7.37 16.62
CA SER A 43 -6.45 7.73 17.38
C SER A 43 -6.28 9.10 18.02
N TYR A 44 -7.36 9.86 18.16
CA TYR A 44 -7.33 11.19 18.76
C TYR A 44 -8.66 11.54 19.41
N MET A 45 -8.66 12.40 20.44
CA MET A 45 -9.91 12.96 20.95
C MET A 45 -10.40 14.02 19.97
N GLY A 46 -11.62 13.84 19.47
CA GLY A 46 -12.22 14.75 18.53
C GLY A 46 -13.48 15.40 19.06
N MET A 47 -13.86 16.50 18.41
CA MET A 47 -15.16 17.12 18.60
C MET A 47 -15.92 17.20 17.28
N GLN A 48 -17.20 16.85 17.32
CA GLN A 48 -18.16 17.05 16.25
C GLN A 48 -19.21 18.06 16.68
N VAL A 49 -19.55 18.99 15.79
CA VAL A 49 -20.64 19.96 15.99
C VAL A 49 -21.65 19.76 14.86
N LYS A 50 -22.72 19.00 15.15
CA LYS A 50 -23.70 18.55 14.17
C LYS A 50 -24.94 19.44 14.18
N ARG A 51 -25.23 20.09 13.05
CA ARG A 51 -26.50 20.81 12.86
C ARG A 51 -27.64 19.84 12.50
N GLU A 52 -28.87 20.26 12.75
CA GLU A 52 -30.05 19.51 12.30
C GLU A 52 -30.03 19.34 10.78
N GLY A 53 -30.24 18.12 10.30
CA GLY A 53 -30.18 17.77 8.87
C GLY A 53 -28.77 17.63 8.27
N GLN A 54 -27.70 17.92 9.03
CA GLN A 54 -26.34 17.73 8.56
C GLN A 54 -25.97 16.23 8.55
N MET A 55 -25.65 15.71 7.36
CA MET A 55 -25.32 14.29 7.16
C MET A 55 -23.84 14.00 7.41
N VAL A 56 -22.95 14.87 6.93
CA VAL A 56 -21.51 14.74 7.09
C VAL A 56 -21.04 15.78 8.11
N VAL A 57 -20.46 15.30 9.20
CA VAL A 57 -19.96 16.13 10.30
C VAL A 57 -18.45 15.90 10.42
N PRO A 58 -17.63 16.89 10.13
CA PRO A 58 -16.19 16.76 10.28
C PRO A 58 -15.76 16.65 11.75
N ASN A 59 -14.59 16.07 11.97
CA ASN A 59 -14.01 15.84 13.28
C ASN A 59 -12.91 16.86 13.55
N ILE A 60 -13.05 17.66 14.60
CA ILE A 60 -12.03 18.62 15.04
C ILE A 60 -11.06 17.92 15.98
N ASN A 61 -9.77 17.95 15.69
CA ASN A 61 -8.75 17.25 16.49
C ASN A 61 -8.40 18.06 17.75
N LEU A 62 -8.90 17.64 18.92
CA LEU A 62 -8.66 18.32 20.18
C LEU A 62 -7.23 18.12 20.70
N ASP A 63 -6.56 17.02 20.37
CA ASP A 63 -5.17 16.75 20.76
C ASP A 63 -4.23 17.80 20.15
N ALA A 64 -4.48 18.18 18.89
CA ALA A 64 -3.72 19.23 18.19
C ALA A 64 -3.93 20.62 18.82
N HIS A 65 -5.18 20.94 19.17
CA HIS A 65 -5.53 22.18 19.86
C HIS A 65 -4.92 22.22 21.27
N TYR A 66 -4.95 21.11 22.01
CA TYR A 66 -4.32 20.99 23.33
C TYR A 66 -2.80 21.17 23.25
N SER A 67 -2.15 20.52 22.29
CA SER A 67 -0.71 20.68 22.06
C SER A 67 -0.35 22.15 21.82
N THR A 68 -1.17 22.88 21.06
CA THR A 68 -1.00 24.32 20.83
C THR A 68 -1.21 25.14 22.10
N PHE A 69 -2.26 24.82 22.88
CA PHE A 69 -2.53 25.45 24.17
C PHE A 69 -1.37 25.29 25.17
N MET A 70 -0.79 24.08 25.24
CA MET A 70 0.36 23.76 26.08
C MET A 70 1.60 24.56 25.68
N ARG A 71 1.91 24.64 24.37
CA ARG A 71 3.04 25.43 23.84
C ARG A 71 2.90 26.93 24.15
N ASN A 72 1.68 27.43 24.23
CA ASN A 72 1.38 28.84 24.47
C ASN A 72 1.23 29.21 25.97
N GLY A 73 1.63 28.32 26.88
CA GLY A 73 1.75 28.62 28.30
C GLY A 73 0.45 28.57 29.11
N GLN A 74 -0.61 27.95 28.58
CA GLN A 74 -1.86 27.64 29.31
C GLN A 74 -2.54 28.85 29.98
N SER A 75 -2.60 29.99 29.29
CA SER A 75 -3.28 31.18 29.81
C SER A 75 -4.76 31.21 29.47
N LEU A 76 -5.57 31.99 30.20
CA LEU A 76 -6.98 32.21 29.87
C LEU A 76 -7.15 32.80 28.46
N ALA A 77 -6.27 33.72 28.05
CA ALA A 77 -6.26 34.26 26.69
C ALA A 77 -5.91 33.18 25.65
N GLY A 78 -5.05 32.22 26.01
CA GLY A 78 -4.78 31.04 25.18
C GLY A 78 -5.99 30.14 25.02
N MET A 79 -6.79 29.95 26.08
CA MET A 79 -8.03 29.18 26.02
C MET A 79 -9.08 29.86 25.12
N ASP A 80 -9.24 31.18 25.22
CA ASP A 80 -10.12 31.95 24.33
C ASP A 80 -9.68 31.82 22.87
N ALA A 81 -8.38 31.92 22.60
CA ALA A 81 -7.83 31.75 21.26
C ALA A 81 -8.09 30.34 20.69
N VAL A 82 -8.01 29.29 21.51
CA VAL A 82 -8.36 27.92 21.10
C VAL A 82 -9.85 27.81 20.76
N LEU A 83 -10.74 28.33 21.61
CA LEU A 83 -12.19 28.32 21.35
C LEU A 83 -12.54 29.08 20.06
N GLN A 84 -11.89 30.22 19.81
CA GLN A 84 -12.03 30.94 18.54
C GLN A 84 -11.50 30.13 17.35
N SER A 85 -10.34 29.50 17.48
CA SER A 85 -9.76 28.68 16.42
C SER A 85 -10.67 27.49 16.07
N ILE A 86 -11.21 26.82 17.07
CA ILE A 86 -12.15 25.71 16.90
C ILE A 86 -13.45 26.21 16.25
N SER A 87 -13.99 27.34 16.70
CA SER A 87 -15.19 27.93 16.09
C SER A 87 -14.95 28.28 14.62
N GLN A 88 -13.79 28.84 14.29
CA GLN A 88 -13.41 29.09 12.90
C GLN A 88 -13.30 27.79 12.10
N GLU A 89 -12.75 26.73 12.68
CA GLU A 89 -12.66 25.41 12.04
C GLU A 89 -14.05 24.80 11.78
N VAL A 90 -14.97 24.84 12.75
CA VAL A 90 -16.38 24.42 12.56
C VAL A 90 -17.03 25.16 11.39
N GLN A 91 -16.76 26.46 11.27
CA GLN A 91 -17.37 27.32 10.25
C GLN A 91 -16.67 27.19 8.89
N SER A 92 -15.35 27.02 8.85
CA SER A 92 -14.58 26.87 7.61
C SER A 92 -14.81 25.51 6.97
N GLN A 93 -15.11 24.48 7.76
CA GLN A 93 -15.49 23.18 7.25
C GLN A 93 -16.81 23.19 6.45
N LEU A 94 -17.63 24.26 6.55
CA LEU A 94 -18.76 24.50 5.64
C LEU A 94 -18.35 24.94 4.22
N LEU A 95 -17.07 25.26 3.98
CA LEU A 95 -16.57 25.67 2.67
C LEU A 95 -16.23 24.49 1.76
N PHE A 96 -16.11 23.28 2.31
CA PHE A 96 -15.96 22.07 1.51
C PHE A 96 -17.35 21.61 1.06
N ASP A 97 -17.60 21.69 -0.24
CA ASP A 97 -18.74 21.00 -0.83
C ASP A 97 -18.55 19.49 -0.57
N THR A 98 -19.40 18.95 0.31
CA THR A 98 -19.45 17.54 0.68
C THR A 98 -20.74 16.89 0.20
N GLU A 99 -21.58 17.61 -0.58
CA GLU A 99 -22.84 17.07 -1.10
C GLU A 99 -22.58 15.93 -2.08
N TRP A 100 -21.49 16.00 -2.85
CA TRP A 100 -21.07 14.94 -3.77
C TRP A 100 -20.79 13.60 -3.07
N LEU A 101 -20.46 13.59 -1.76
CA LEU A 101 -20.28 12.34 -0.99
C LEU A 101 -21.58 11.55 -0.85
N GLN A 102 -22.74 12.13 -1.14
CA GLN A 102 -24.01 11.42 -1.10
C GLN A 102 -24.34 10.71 -2.42
N ASP A 103 -23.61 11.03 -3.49
CA ASP A 103 -23.82 10.48 -4.83
C ASP A 103 -22.63 9.61 -5.24
N TYR A 104 -22.84 8.30 -5.20
CA TYR A 104 -21.79 7.35 -5.54
C TYR A 104 -21.20 7.56 -6.94
N SER A 105 -22.00 8.08 -7.89
CA SER A 105 -21.52 8.34 -9.25
C SER A 105 -20.42 9.39 -9.33
N GLN A 106 -20.34 10.28 -8.33
CA GLN A 106 -19.28 11.27 -8.16
C GLN A 106 -18.14 10.77 -7.27
N VAL A 107 -18.43 9.84 -6.35
CA VAL A 107 -17.45 9.26 -5.42
C VAL A 107 -16.55 8.24 -6.11
N LYS A 108 -17.09 7.44 -7.03
CA LYS A 108 -16.36 6.30 -7.62
C LYS A 108 -15.02 6.68 -8.25
N ASP A 109 -14.94 7.84 -8.91
CA ASP A 109 -13.72 8.31 -9.58
C ASP A 109 -12.71 8.94 -8.59
N LYS A 110 -13.10 9.06 -7.32
CA LYS A 110 -12.31 9.57 -6.19
C LYS A 110 -11.91 8.49 -5.21
N LEU A 111 -12.27 7.24 -5.48
CA LEU A 111 -11.87 6.10 -4.67
C LEU A 111 -10.38 5.82 -4.86
N TYR A 112 -9.71 5.33 -3.83
CA TYR A 112 -8.40 4.75 -3.98
C TYR A 112 -8.11 3.75 -2.87
N ILE A 113 -7.10 2.91 -3.08
CA ILE A 113 -6.68 1.92 -2.09
C ILE A 113 -5.57 2.45 -1.19
N ARG A 114 -5.56 1.98 0.05
CA ARG A 114 -4.42 2.07 0.98
C ARG A 114 -4.10 0.68 1.52
N VAL A 115 -2.87 0.50 1.97
CA VAL A 115 -2.43 -0.74 2.62
C VAL A 115 -1.98 -0.43 4.02
N SER A 116 -2.32 -1.32 4.95
CA SER A 116 -1.95 -1.26 6.36
C SER A 116 -1.72 -2.66 6.90
N ASP A 117 -1.08 -2.79 8.05
CA ASP A 117 -1.05 -4.05 8.79
C ASP A 117 -2.48 -4.45 9.21
N ALA A 118 -2.90 -5.67 8.91
CA ALA A 118 -4.26 -6.14 9.18
C ALA A 118 -4.54 -6.30 10.67
N GLN A 119 -3.55 -6.73 11.46
CA GLN A 119 -3.70 -7.00 12.88
C GLN A 119 -3.72 -5.69 13.68
N GLU A 120 -2.78 -4.78 13.43
CA GLU A 120 -2.72 -3.48 14.11
C GLU A 120 -3.97 -2.63 13.82
N ASN A 121 -4.57 -2.81 12.65
CA ASN A 121 -5.73 -2.03 12.20
C ASN A 121 -7.07 -2.76 12.37
N ALA A 122 -7.10 -3.92 13.03
CA ALA A 122 -8.28 -4.78 13.12
C ALA A 122 -9.53 -4.04 13.64
N TYR A 123 -9.37 -3.07 14.54
CA TYR A 123 -10.47 -2.26 15.04
C TYR A 123 -11.18 -1.47 13.93
N ILE A 124 -10.44 -0.75 13.09
CA ILE A 124 -11.00 0.02 11.96
C ILE A 124 -11.52 -0.90 10.87
N LEU A 125 -10.76 -1.95 10.57
CA LEU A 125 -11.07 -2.92 9.52
C LEU A 125 -12.34 -3.72 9.84
N SER A 126 -12.68 -3.92 11.12
CA SER A 126 -13.94 -4.58 11.52
C SER A 126 -15.21 -3.89 11.00
N ASN A 127 -15.13 -2.59 10.67
CA ASN A 127 -16.23 -1.81 10.13
C ASN A 127 -15.97 -1.23 8.73
N SER A 128 -14.93 -1.72 8.04
CA SER A 128 -14.52 -1.21 6.73
C SER A 128 -14.26 -2.38 5.78
N PRO A 129 -14.82 -2.40 4.56
CA PRO A 129 -14.49 -3.41 3.57
C PRO A 129 -12.99 -3.38 3.24
N HIS A 130 -12.38 -4.56 3.14
CA HIS A 130 -10.96 -4.73 2.86
C HIS A 130 -10.67 -6.11 2.27
N LYS A 131 -9.51 -6.27 1.64
CA LYS A 131 -8.96 -7.56 1.20
C LYS A 131 -7.66 -7.83 1.96
N GLU A 132 -7.56 -8.98 2.61
CA GLU A 132 -6.33 -9.40 3.26
C GLU A 132 -5.40 -10.14 2.29
N VAL A 133 -4.09 -9.86 2.41
CA VAL A 133 -3.01 -10.55 1.68
C VAL A 133 -1.87 -10.79 2.67
N ASP A 134 -1.76 -12.01 3.16
CA ASP A 134 -0.77 -12.51 4.13
C ASP A 134 -0.40 -11.52 5.26
N GLY A 135 -1.40 -10.98 5.95
CA GLY A 135 -1.21 -10.04 7.06
C GLY A 135 -1.29 -8.56 6.68
N LEU A 136 -1.30 -8.22 5.39
CA LEU A 136 -1.59 -6.87 4.90
C LEU A 136 -3.09 -6.73 4.60
N ALA A 137 -3.65 -5.55 4.85
CA ALA A 137 -5.03 -5.22 4.51
C ALA A 137 -5.08 -4.12 3.45
N VAL A 138 -5.68 -4.43 2.30
CA VAL A 138 -6.01 -3.46 1.25
C VAL A 138 -7.39 -2.87 1.55
N SER A 139 -7.43 -1.62 1.99
CA SER A 139 -8.65 -0.89 2.36
C SER A 139 -8.98 0.23 1.36
N TYR A 140 -10.22 0.67 1.34
CA TYR A 140 -10.73 1.64 0.35
C TYR A 140 -11.01 3.00 0.97
N HIS A 141 -10.66 4.06 0.25
CA HIS A 141 -10.66 5.44 0.72
C HIS A 141 -11.25 6.37 -0.33
N ILE A 142 -11.87 7.46 0.12
CA ILE A 142 -12.35 8.54 -0.74
C ILE A 142 -11.41 9.72 -0.62
N ALA A 143 -10.86 10.18 -1.74
CA ALA A 143 -9.94 11.31 -1.82
C ALA A 143 -10.67 12.66 -1.79
N PHE A 144 -10.13 13.59 -1.00
CA PHE A 144 -10.41 15.03 -1.08
C PHE A 144 -9.20 15.69 -1.71
N GLU A 145 -9.36 16.08 -2.97
CA GLU A 145 -8.30 16.68 -3.76
C GLU A 145 -8.34 18.20 -3.67
N ASN A 146 -7.16 18.83 -3.75
CA ASN A 146 -7.01 20.24 -4.03
C ASN A 146 -6.26 20.44 -5.36
N GLY A 147 -5.87 21.68 -5.68
CA GLY A 147 -5.14 21.99 -6.90
C GLY A 147 -3.78 21.30 -7.07
N HIS A 148 -3.29 20.58 -6.05
CA HIS A 148 -1.95 19.98 -5.98
C HIS A 148 -1.93 18.47 -5.73
N GLY A 149 -3.07 17.82 -5.50
CA GLY A 149 -3.15 16.38 -5.21
C GLY A 149 -4.18 16.05 -4.15
N ILE A 150 -4.04 14.88 -3.52
CA ILE A 150 -4.88 14.44 -2.41
C ILE A 150 -4.44 15.19 -1.16
N GLU A 151 -5.33 16.00 -0.59
CA GLU A 151 -5.07 16.76 0.64
C GLU A 151 -5.57 16.00 1.87
N ALA A 152 -6.69 15.30 1.72
CA ALA A 152 -7.29 14.52 2.78
C ALA A 152 -8.00 13.29 2.22
N SER A 153 -8.36 12.35 3.09
CA SER A 153 -9.23 11.25 2.70
C SER A 153 -10.05 10.73 3.86
N THR A 154 -11.07 9.94 3.53
CA THR A 154 -11.87 9.22 4.51
C THR A 154 -12.00 7.74 4.13
N THR A 155 -11.93 6.86 5.11
CA THR A 155 -12.12 5.41 4.93
C THR A 155 -13.56 5.13 4.51
N VAL A 156 -13.74 4.30 3.49
CA VAL A 156 -15.05 3.76 3.14
C VAL A 156 -15.45 2.77 4.23
N THR A 157 -16.54 3.04 4.94
CA THR A 157 -17.07 2.15 5.99
C THR A 157 -18.21 1.28 5.45
N ASN A 158 -18.56 0.22 6.18
CA ASN A 158 -19.73 -0.61 5.90
C ASN A 158 -21.05 0.19 5.84
N ASN A 159 -21.12 1.32 6.54
CA ASN A 159 -22.27 2.21 6.49
C ASN A 159 -22.33 3.01 5.18
N LEU A 160 -21.19 3.50 4.70
CA LEU A 160 -21.11 4.16 3.38
C LEU A 160 -21.45 3.18 2.26
N LEU A 161 -20.93 1.94 2.33
CA LEU A 161 -21.25 0.89 1.37
C LEU A 161 -22.77 0.64 1.29
N LYS A 162 -23.43 0.51 2.45
CA LYS A 162 -24.90 0.37 2.56
C LYS A 162 -25.65 1.60 2.05
N MET A 163 -25.15 2.80 2.33
CA MET A 163 -25.75 4.05 1.86
C MET A 163 -25.72 4.15 0.34
N TYR A 164 -24.60 3.79 -0.29
CA TYR A 164 -24.46 3.79 -1.74
C TYR A 164 -25.20 2.63 -2.42
N GLY A 165 -25.51 1.56 -1.68
CA GLY A 165 -26.20 0.38 -2.22
C GLY A 165 -25.32 -0.43 -3.18
N ILE A 166 -24.01 -0.41 -2.98
CA ILE A 166 -23.02 -1.16 -3.80
C ILE A 166 -22.49 -2.38 -3.06
N THR A 167 -21.87 -3.30 -3.79
CA THR A 167 -21.18 -4.47 -3.21
C THR A 167 -19.70 -4.16 -2.92
N GLU A 168 -19.08 -4.97 -2.07
CA GLU A 168 -17.62 -4.88 -1.82
C GLU A 168 -16.80 -5.15 -3.09
N GLU A 169 -17.26 -6.08 -3.94
CA GLU A 169 -16.64 -6.36 -5.24
C GLU A 169 -16.69 -5.16 -6.17
N GLN A 170 -17.84 -4.48 -6.25
CA GLN A 170 -17.96 -3.26 -7.03
C GLN A 170 -17.05 -2.16 -6.49
N LEU A 171 -17.04 -1.95 -5.16
CA LEU A 171 -16.15 -1.00 -4.51
C LEU A 171 -14.69 -1.28 -4.84
N HIS A 172 -14.27 -2.54 -4.77
CA HIS A 172 -12.91 -2.96 -5.09
C HIS A 172 -12.53 -2.61 -6.52
N ASN A 173 -13.36 -2.99 -7.49
CA ASN A 173 -13.08 -2.74 -8.90
C ASN A 173 -13.03 -1.25 -9.23
N ASP A 174 -13.99 -0.47 -8.70
CA ASP A 174 -14.03 0.97 -8.91
C ASP A 174 -12.81 1.65 -8.28
N ALA A 175 -12.44 1.27 -7.04
CA ALA A 175 -11.26 1.80 -6.36
C ALA A 175 -9.94 1.44 -7.05
N MET A 176 -9.80 0.22 -7.59
CA MET A 176 -8.61 -0.18 -8.33
C MET A 176 -8.43 0.66 -9.60
N ALA A 177 -9.52 0.90 -10.33
CA ALA A 177 -9.50 1.68 -11.56
C ALA A 177 -9.18 3.17 -11.30
N SER A 178 -9.77 3.77 -10.27
CA SER A 178 -9.53 5.18 -9.93
C SER A 178 -8.18 5.40 -9.25
N SER A 179 -7.68 4.44 -8.45
CA SER A 179 -6.36 4.55 -7.81
C SER A 179 -5.25 4.85 -8.81
N GLN A 180 -5.21 4.12 -9.93
CA GLN A 180 -4.20 4.28 -10.98
C GLN A 180 -4.22 5.68 -11.61
N GLN A 181 -5.36 6.36 -11.60
CA GLN A 181 -5.52 7.70 -12.15
C GLN A 181 -5.17 8.79 -11.13
N LEU A 182 -5.60 8.61 -9.88
CA LEU A 182 -5.38 9.58 -8.80
C LEU A 182 -3.94 9.57 -8.29
N LEU A 183 -3.35 8.38 -8.21
CA LEU A 183 -2.02 8.14 -7.66
C LEU A 183 -1.20 7.28 -8.64
N PRO A 184 -0.77 7.84 -9.78
CA PRO A 184 0.02 7.10 -10.75
C PRO A 184 1.29 6.51 -10.14
N VAL A 185 1.66 5.31 -10.58
CA VAL A 185 2.86 4.59 -10.13
C VAL A 185 4.12 5.41 -10.35
N HIS A 186 5.00 5.40 -9.35
CA HIS A 186 6.34 5.92 -9.44
C HIS A 186 7.32 4.83 -8.98
N LEU A 187 8.06 4.27 -9.94
CA LEU A 187 9.08 3.25 -9.71
C LEU A 187 10.44 3.84 -10.11
N VAL A 188 11.36 3.92 -9.16
CA VAL A 188 12.67 4.57 -9.33
C VAL A 188 13.74 3.79 -8.57
N SER A 189 14.99 3.80 -9.03
CA SER A 189 16.06 3.20 -8.22
C SER A 189 16.33 4.04 -6.96
N LEU A 190 16.72 3.40 -5.86
CA LEU A 190 17.04 4.14 -4.62
C LEU A 190 18.16 5.16 -4.87
N ALA A 191 19.16 4.80 -5.68
CA ALA A 191 20.26 5.68 -6.05
C ALA A 191 19.77 6.94 -6.80
N GLU A 192 18.89 6.79 -7.79
CA GLU A 192 18.28 7.93 -8.49
C GLU A 192 17.45 8.81 -7.56
N MET A 193 16.65 8.21 -6.67
CA MET A 193 15.87 8.95 -5.68
C MET A 193 16.77 9.77 -4.76
N MET A 194 17.85 9.17 -4.23
CA MET A 194 18.83 9.88 -3.40
C MET A 194 19.53 11.00 -4.18
N GLY A 195 19.87 10.76 -5.45
CA GLY A 195 20.44 11.78 -6.33
C GLY A 195 19.53 12.99 -6.51
N GLN A 196 18.23 12.75 -6.73
CA GLN A 196 17.21 13.81 -6.81
C GLN A 196 17.11 14.60 -5.52
N MET A 197 17.10 13.93 -4.37
CA MET A 197 17.06 14.58 -3.05
C MET A 197 18.31 15.45 -2.78
N MET A 198 19.47 15.02 -3.27
CA MET A 198 20.73 15.77 -3.12
C MET A 198 20.93 16.84 -4.22
N GLY A 199 20.01 16.97 -5.18
CA GLY A 199 20.13 17.90 -6.30
C GLY A 199 21.29 17.56 -7.25
N MET A 200 21.68 16.29 -7.32
CA MET A 200 22.75 15.79 -8.18
C MET A 200 22.18 15.35 -9.54
N ASP A 201 22.94 15.57 -10.62
CA ASP A 201 22.58 15.04 -11.94
C ASP A 201 22.54 13.51 -11.92
N ALA A 202 21.50 12.91 -12.51
CA ALA A 202 21.28 11.46 -12.51
C ALA A 202 22.47 10.66 -13.08
N ASP A 203 23.28 11.26 -13.95
CA ASP A 203 24.48 10.64 -14.51
C ASP A 203 25.62 10.47 -13.48
N MET A 204 25.57 11.16 -12.35
CA MET A 204 26.57 11.06 -11.26
C MET A 204 26.22 9.99 -10.22
N VAL A 205 25.00 9.45 -10.23
CA VAL A 205 24.48 8.55 -9.18
C VAL A 205 24.12 7.18 -9.75
N ARG A 206 24.73 6.80 -10.88
CA ARG A 206 24.48 5.49 -11.49
C ARG A 206 25.05 4.40 -10.58
N PRO A 207 24.24 3.41 -10.16
CA PRO A 207 24.74 2.26 -9.42
C PRO A 207 25.80 1.56 -10.25
N THR A 208 26.81 1.03 -9.58
CA THR A 208 27.81 0.20 -10.25
C THR A 208 27.16 -1.11 -10.71
N MET A 209 27.72 -1.78 -11.73
CA MET A 209 27.14 -3.04 -12.23
C MET A 209 27.07 -4.15 -11.17
N ASP A 210 27.77 -3.99 -10.04
CA ASP A 210 27.89 -4.98 -8.96
C ASP A 210 26.98 -4.67 -7.75
N GLU A 211 26.18 -3.60 -7.78
CA GLU A 211 25.25 -3.27 -6.68
C GLU A 211 23.87 -3.91 -6.89
N PRO A 212 23.23 -4.43 -5.81
CA PRO A 212 21.88 -4.97 -5.89
C PRO A 212 20.92 -3.90 -6.42
N GLN A 213 20.05 -4.28 -7.37
CA GLN A 213 19.09 -3.37 -7.99
C GLN A 213 17.91 -3.11 -7.04
N LEU A 214 18.15 -2.26 -6.04
CA LEU A 214 17.12 -1.84 -5.10
C LEU A 214 16.26 -0.73 -5.71
N MET A 215 14.99 -1.03 -5.91
CA MET A 215 14.00 -0.11 -6.47
C MET A 215 13.03 0.35 -5.39
N VAL A 216 12.59 1.60 -5.46
CA VAL A 216 11.54 2.17 -4.62
C VAL A 216 10.25 2.21 -5.42
N LEU A 217 9.20 1.57 -4.91
CA LEU A 217 7.85 1.63 -5.45
C LEU A 217 6.97 2.52 -4.58
N THR A 218 6.47 3.59 -5.18
CA THR A 218 5.56 4.56 -4.57
C THR A 218 4.61 5.14 -5.63
N ASN A 219 3.94 6.26 -5.34
CA ASN A 219 3.17 7.03 -6.30
C ASN A 219 3.74 8.45 -6.51
N GLU A 220 3.25 9.18 -7.51
CA GLU A 220 3.73 10.53 -7.83
C GLU A 220 3.58 11.56 -6.69
N GLN A 221 2.74 11.30 -5.68
CA GLN A 221 2.59 12.16 -4.50
C GLN A 221 3.42 11.70 -3.29
N ALA A 222 4.09 10.55 -3.37
CA ALA A 222 4.75 9.88 -2.24
C ALA A 222 3.85 9.72 -1.00
N LEU A 223 2.53 9.55 -1.21
CA LEU A 223 1.54 9.49 -0.15
C LEU A 223 0.75 8.18 -0.22
N HIS A 224 0.85 7.33 0.80
CA HIS A 224 0.24 5.99 0.81
C HIS A 224 0.61 5.13 -0.42
N GLY A 225 1.82 5.32 -0.95
CA GLY A 225 2.29 4.72 -2.19
C GLY A 225 2.59 3.23 -2.12
N ALA A 226 2.70 2.63 -0.94
CA ALA A 226 2.82 1.18 -0.82
C ALA A 226 1.63 0.44 -1.44
N GLY A 227 0.45 1.08 -1.48
CA GLY A 227 -0.74 0.53 -2.14
C GLY A 227 -0.59 0.30 -3.63
N VAL A 228 0.34 0.98 -4.30
CA VAL A 228 0.60 0.80 -5.73
C VAL A 228 0.98 -0.63 -6.06
N LEU A 229 1.62 -1.36 -5.13
CA LEU A 229 1.94 -2.77 -5.27
C LEU A 229 0.72 -3.64 -5.62
N PHE A 230 -0.46 -3.25 -5.15
CA PHE A 230 -1.71 -4.00 -5.33
C PHE A 230 -2.55 -3.51 -6.51
N TYR A 231 -2.02 -2.61 -7.34
CA TYR A 231 -2.68 -2.23 -8.58
C TYR A 231 -2.80 -3.44 -9.52
N PRO A 232 -3.82 -3.45 -10.39
CA PRO A 232 -3.99 -4.51 -11.38
C PRO A 232 -2.68 -4.80 -12.13
N ASP A 233 -2.29 -6.07 -12.15
CA ASP A 233 -1.11 -6.63 -12.83
C ASP A 233 0.24 -6.03 -12.41
N MET A 234 0.30 -5.25 -11.32
CA MET A 234 1.53 -4.54 -10.93
C MET A 234 2.64 -5.50 -10.53
N MET A 235 2.33 -6.51 -9.70
CA MET A 235 3.33 -7.46 -9.23
C MET A 235 3.93 -8.26 -10.39
N ASP A 236 3.09 -8.72 -11.32
CA ASP A 236 3.52 -9.37 -12.56
C ASP A 236 4.38 -8.46 -13.43
N THR A 237 3.98 -7.20 -13.56
CA THR A 237 4.73 -6.21 -14.34
C THR A 237 6.13 -5.97 -13.74
N ILE A 238 6.25 -6.01 -12.42
CA ILE A 238 7.54 -5.90 -11.72
C ILE A 238 8.37 -7.17 -11.91
N ALA A 239 7.77 -8.36 -11.80
CA ALA A 239 8.44 -9.64 -12.04
C ALA A 239 9.00 -9.71 -13.47
N ASP A 240 8.20 -9.30 -14.47
CA ASP A 240 8.62 -9.21 -15.88
C ASP A 240 9.78 -8.21 -16.07
N TYR A 241 9.74 -7.08 -15.34
CA TYR A 241 10.81 -6.08 -15.39
C TYR A 241 12.14 -6.63 -14.86
N PHE A 242 12.12 -7.34 -13.74
CA PHE A 242 13.31 -7.99 -13.19
C PHE A 242 13.74 -9.21 -14.02
N GLY A 243 12.77 -9.95 -14.55
CA GLY A 243 12.95 -11.27 -15.16
C GLY A 243 13.12 -12.39 -14.12
N SER A 244 12.61 -12.19 -12.90
CA SER A 244 12.72 -13.10 -11.77
C SER A 244 11.63 -12.81 -10.73
N ASP A 245 11.51 -13.72 -9.76
CA ASP A 245 10.88 -13.44 -8.47
C ASP A 245 11.60 -12.28 -7.76
N TYR A 246 10.98 -11.71 -6.75
CA TYR A 246 11.57 -10.59 -6.01
C TYR A 246 11.04 -10.49 -4.59
N PHE A 247 11.86 -9.90 -3.72
CA PHE A 247 11.48 -9.52 -2.37
C PHE A 247 10.83 -8.15 -2.35
N VAL A 248 9.84 -8.00 -1.46
CA VAL A 248 9.20 -6.73 -1.11
C VAL A 248 9.53 -6.43 0.33
N LEU A 249 10.18 -5.30 0.57
CA LEU A 249 10.55 -4.82 1.89
C LEU A 249 9.68 -3.60 2.21
N PRO A 250 8.70 -3.73 3.12
CA PRO A 250 7.93 -2.58 3.59
C PRO A 250 8.88 -1.55 4.21
N SER A 251 8.95 -0.35 3.63
CA SER A 251 9.69 0.76 4.26
C SER A 251 8.75 1.66 5.06
N SER A 252 7.52 1.86 4.58
CA SER A 252 6.44 2.54 5.28
C SER A 252 5.12 2.30 4.56
N ILE A 253 4.02 2.87 5.04
CA ILE A 253 2.75 2.93 4.29
C ILE A 253 2.90 3.76 2.99
N HIS A 254 3.94 4.59 2.86
CA HIS A 254 4.16 5.48 1.73
C HIS A 254 4.95 4.84 0.59
N GLU A 255 5.72 3.79 0.85
CA GLU A 255 6.59 3.15 -0.14
C GLU A 255 7.07 1.76 0.29
N VAL A 256 7.38 0.92 -0.70
CA VAL A 256 8.04 -0.36 -0.51
C VAL A 256 9.33 -0.41 -1.33
N LEU A 257 10.33 -1.13 -0.82
CA LEU A 257 11.55 -1.40 -1.56
C LEU A 257 11.42 -2.77 -2.23
N LEU A 258 11.91 -2.87 -3.45
CA LEU A 258 11.87 -4.08 -4.27
C LEU A 258 13.29 -4.52 -4.57
N LEU A 259 13.56 -5.81 -4.35
CA LEU A 259 14.87 -6.41 -4.55
C LEU A 259 14.70 -7.72 -5.36
N PRO A 260 15.31 -7.84 -6.55
CA PRO A 260 15.28 -9.09 -7.31
C PRO A 260 15.82 -10.26 -6.49
N ASP A 261 15.16 -11.41 -6.57
CA ASP A 261 15.65 -12.64 -5.97
C ASP A 261 16.57 -13.36 -6.96
N ASP A 262 17.88 -13.21 -6.75
CA ASP A 262 18.93 -13.92 -7.48
C ASP A 262 19.51 -15.11 -6.68
N GLY A 263 18.89 -15.45 -5.54
CA GLY A 263 19.32 -16.51 -4.64
C GLY A 263 20.59 -16.19 -3.83
N THR A 264 21.08 -14.95 -3.85
CA THR A 264 22.30 -14.56 -3.11
C THR A 264 22.01 -14.00 -1.72
N VAL A 265 20.79 -13.50 -1.51
CA VAL A 265 20.38 -12.83 -0.27
C VAL A 265 19.65 -13.81 0.61
N ASP A 266 20.10 -13.89 1.86
CA ASP A 266 19.43 -14.67 2.91
C ASP A 266 18.12 -13.95 3.32
N PRO A 267 16.96 -14.59 3.18
CA PRO A 267 15.69 -13.98 3.53
C PRO A 267 15.58 -13.57 5.02
N ASP A 268 16.25 -14.28 5.93
CA ASP A 268 16.28 -13.92 7.35
C ASP A 268 16.99 -12.57 7.58
N VAL A 269 17.97 -12.24 6.75
CA VAL A 269 18.67 -10.94 6.83
C VAL A 269 17.72 -9.81 6.43
N LEU A 270 16.89 -10.02 5.41
CA LEU A 270 15.90 -9.03 4.96
C LEU A 270 14.84 -8.77 6.02
N GLU A 271 14.34 -9.83 6.66
CA GLU A 271 13.38 -9.74 7.77
C GLU A 271 13.93 -8.88 8.92
N ASN A 272 15.15 -9.19 9.37
CA ASN A 272 15.81 -8.43 10.44
C ASN A 272 16.04 -6.96 10.04
N MET A 273 16.39 -6.69 8.78
CA MET A 273 16.57 -5.31 8.29
C MET A 273 15.27 -4.51 8.36
N VAL A 274 14.13 -5.08 7.97
CA VAL A 274 12.83 -4.41 8.06
C VAL A 274 12.50 -4.06 9.51
N GLN A 275 12.65 -5.03 10.42
CA GLN A 275 12.37 -4.84 11.84
C GLN A 275 13.26 -3.78 12.50
N ASP A 276 14.57 -3.82 12.23
CA ASP A 276 15.53 -2.87 12.77
C ASP A 276 15.22 -1.43 12.31
N VAL A 277 14.92 -1.24 11.03
CA VAL A 277 14.56 0.08 10.47
C VAL A 277 13.24 0.57 11.04
N ASN A 278 12.21 -0.27 11.10
CA ASN A 278 10.92 0.10 11.67
C ASN A 278 11.05 0.55 13.12
N MET A 279 11.85 -0.18 13.92
CA MET A 279 12.06 0.13 15.33
C MET A 279 12.86 1.42 15.53
N ALA A 280 13.88 1.67 14.69
CA ALA A 280 14.82 2.77 14.88
C ALA A 280 14.38 4.10 14.23
N ALA A 281 13.65 4.05 13.11
CA ALA A 281 13.49 5.20 12.22
C ALA A 281 12.07 5.46 11.71
N VAL A 282 11.14 4.51 11.83
CA VAL A 282 9.76 4.67 11.30
C VAL A 282 8.79 4.91 12.45
N ALA A 283 7.98 5.96 12.31
CA ALA A 283 6.92 6.27 13.27
C ALA A 283 5.89 5.14 13.30
N PRO A 284 5.35 4.74 14.47
CA PRO A 284 4.36 3.66 14.57
C PRO A 284 3.21 3.78 13.56
N GLU A 285 2.68 5.00 13.38
CA GLU A 285 1.60 5.32 12.45
C GLU A 285 1.96 5.20 10.95
N GLU A 286 3.25 5.15 10.62
CA GLU A 286 3.76 5.03 9.25
C GLU A 286 4.27 3.61 8.94
N ARG A 287 4.29 2.70 9.93
CA ARG A 287 4.73 1.32 9.73
C ARG A 287 3.68 0.54 8.95
N LEU A 288 4.14 -0.20 7.95
CA LEU A 288 3.28 -1.04 7.11
C LEU A 288 3.27 -2.50 7.58
N SER A 289 4.44 -3.05 7.91
CA SER A 289 4.63 -4.43 8.36
C SER A 289 6.07 -4.59 8.85
N ASP A 290 6.26 -5.41 9.88
CA ASP A 290 7.58 -5.83 10.39
C ASP A 290 8.16 -7.05 9.65
N HIS A 291 7.45 -7.53 8.63
CA HIS A 291 7.84 -8.65 7.79
C HIS A 291 8.32 -8.23 6.40
N ALA A 292 9.30 -8.94 5.86
CA ALA A 292 9.62 -8.99 4.45
C ALA A 292 8.69 -9.98 3.73
N TYR A 293 8.43 -9.70 2.46
CA TYR A 293 7.58 -10.53 1.60
C TYR A 293 8.37 -10.98 0.37
N HIS A 294 7.90 -12.05 -0.26
CA HIS A 294 8.40 -12.61 -1.51
C HIS A 294 7.24 -12.72 -2.49
N TYR A 295 7.47 -12.29 -3.73
CA TYR A 295 6.54 -12.49 -4.83
C TYR A 295 7.05 -13.61 -5.74
N ASP A 296 6.29 -14.69 -5.79
CA ASP A 296 6.53 -15.85 -6.66
C ASP A 296 5.81 -15.62 -8.00
N ALA A 297 6.59 -15.31 -9.03
CA ALA A 297 6.08 -14.99 -10.36
C ALA A 297 5.48 -16.20 -11.08
N LYS A 298 5.83 -17.41 -10.66
CA LYS A 298 5.29 -18.65 -11.24
C LYS A 298 3.89 -18.94 -10.72
N ASP A 299 3.68 -18.76 -9.42
CA ASP A 299 2.39 -19.02 -8.77
C ASP A 299 1.52 -17.75 -8.64
N HIS A 300 2.04 -16.58 -9.01
CA HIS A 300 1.38 -15.27 -8.93
C HIS A 300 0.91 -14.94 -7.50
N VAL A 301 1.76 -15.20 -6.51
CA VAL A 301 1.40 -15.05 -5.08
C VAL A 301 2.44 -14.21 -4.34
N LEU A 302 1.94 -13.26 -3.53
CA LEU A 302 2.72 -12.51 -2.56
C LEU A 302 2.52 -13.13 -1.18
N GLU A 303 3.61 -13.50 -0.51
CA GLU A 303 3.62 -14.12 0.80
C GLU A 303 4.75 -13.54 1.65
N LYS A 304 4.64 -13.59 2.97
CA LYS A 304 5.77 -13.35 3.86
C LYS A 304 6.89 -14.34 3.53
N VAL A 305 8.11 -13.92 3.73
CA VAL A 305 9.30 -14.75 3.51
C VAL A 305 9.22 -16.09 4.26
N GLU A 306 8.73 -16.09 5.50
CA GLU A 306 8.53 -17.32 6.29
C GLU A 306 7.48 -18.25 5.65
N THR A 307 6.34 -17.69 5.26
CA THR A 307 5.25 -18.41 4.58
C THR A 307 5.74 -19.03 3.26
N TYR A 308 6.50 -18.27 2.47
CA TYR A 308 7.11 -18.71 1.22
C TYR A 308 8.08 -19.88 1.45
N GLY A 309 8.99 -19.76 2.42
CA GLY A 309 9.94 -20.81 2.77
C GLY A 309 9.23 -22.12 3.12
N ALA A 310 8.23 -22.06 3.99
CA ALA A 310 7.42 -23.22 4.35
C ALA A 310 6.69 -23.84 3.15
N ARG A 311 6.15 -23.03 2.23
CA ARG A 311 5.51 -23.51 1.00
C ARG A 311 6.50 -24.24 0.09
N MET A 312 7.71 -23.71 -0.06
CA MET A 312 8.73 -24.31 -0.92
C MET A 312 9.28 -25.62 -0.35
N GLU A 313 9.50 -25.71 0.96
CA GLU A 313 9.86 -26.96 1.64
C GLU A 313 8.79 -28.05 1.44
N MET A 314 7.51 -27.70 1.59
CA MET A 314 6.42 -28.64 1.36
C MET A 314 6.40 -29.16 -0.08
N LYS A 315 6.58 -28.27 -1.07
CA LYS A 315 6.65 -28.66 -2.49
C LYS A 315 7.82 -29.60 -2.79
N GLU A 316 8.99 -29.34 -2.19
CA GLU A 316 10.16 -30.21 -2.35
C GLU A 316 9.90 -31.60 -1.76
N MET A 317 9.34 -31.68 -0.54
CA MET A 317 8.97 -32.94 0.09
C MET A 317 7.95 -33.74 -0.74
N GLU A 318 6.96 -33.07 -1.32
CA GLU A 318 5.96 -33.69 -2.19
C GLU A 318 6.59 -34.19 -3.50
N ALA A 319 7.50 -33.42 -4.10
CA ALA A 319 8.23 -33.82 -5.30
C ALA A 319 9.14 -35.03 -5.02
N GLU A 320 9.87 -35.04 -3.92
CA GLU A 320 10.69 -36.20 -3.50
C GLU A 320 9.83 -37.45 -3.29
N LYS A 321 8.67 -37.29 -2.64
CA LYS A 321 7.74 -38.41 -2.42
C LYS A 321 7.21 -38.95 -3.75
N ALA A 322 6.82 -38.07 -4.67
CA ALA A 322 6.35 -38.47 -6.00
C ALA A 322 7.44 -39.24 -6.78
N VAL A 323 8.70 -38.80 -6.71
CA VAL A 323 9.84 -39.50 -7.34
C VAL A 323 10.09 -40.87 -6.69
N ARG A 324 9.98 -41.00 -5.36
CA ARG A 324 10.10 -42.30 -4.68
C ARG A 324 8.95 -43.24 -5.03
N GLU A 325 7.73 -42.73 -5.17
CA GLU A 325 6.55 -43.49 -5.56
C GLU A 325 6.60 -43.93 -7.04
N SER A 326 7.17 -43.12 -7.94
CA SER A 326 7.37 -43.53 -9.34
C SER A 326 8.49 -44.57 -9.47
N ALA A 327 9.60 -44.41 -8.76
CA ALA A 327 10.71 -45.38 -8.78
C ALA A 327 10.31 -46.74 -8.16
N SER A 328 9.46 -46.74 -7.13
CA SER A 328 8.92 -47.98 -6.54
C SER A 328 7.90 -48.67 -7.45
N LYS A 329 7.17 -47.95 -8.30
CA LYS A 329 6.29 -48.55 -9.32
C LYS A 329 7.06 -49.12 -10.50
N GLU A 330 8.10 -48.44 -10.99
CA GLU A 330 8.97 -48.95 -12.07
C GLU A 330 9.73 -50.21 -11.64
N SER A 331 10.23 -50.27 -10.40
CA SER A 331 10.90 -51.47 -9.87
C SER A 331 9.97 -52.67 -9.67
N VAL A 332 8.66 -52.45 -9.42
CA VAL A 332 7.67 -53.53 -9.37
C VAL A 332 7.29 -54.00 -10.79
N GLU A 333 7.21 -53.10 -11.76
CA GLU A 333 7.00 -53.46 -13.17
C GLU A 333 8.20 -54.22 -13.76
N ASP A 334 9.44 -53.83 -13.45
CA ASP A 334 10.65 -54.54 -13.90
C ASP A 334 10.82 -55.91 -13.22
N ALA A 335 10.43 -56.04 -11.94
CA ALA A 335 10.39 -57.34 -11.26
C ALA A 335 9.33 -58.28 -11.86
N SER A 336 8.16 -57.75 -12.25
CA SER A 336 7.11 -58.53 -12.91
C SER A 336 7.48 -58.99 -14.32
N LYS A 337 8.29 -58.19 -15.06
CA LYS A 337 8.87 -58.60 -16.36
C LYS A 337 10.03 -59.58 -16.21
N ALA A 338 10.82 -59.49 -15.14
CA ALA A 338 11.89 -60.44 -14.86
C ALA A 338 11.36 -61.83 -14.46
N GLU A 339 10.20 -61.91 -13.78
CA GLU A 339 9.55 -63.19 -13.45
C GLU A 339 8.87 -63.88 -14.66
N GLU A 340 8.49 -63.14 -15.72
CA GLU A 340 7.99 -63.75 -16.97
C GLU A 340 9.09 -64.29 -17.90
N LEU A 341 10.37 -63.99 -17.64
CA LEU A 341 11.50 -64.39 -18.49
C LEU A 341 12.30 -65.60 -17.97
N HIS A 342 12.03 -66.12 -16.76
CA HIS A 342 12.66 -67.34 -16.26
C HIS A 342 11.89 -68.61 -16.64
N GLY A 343 11.91 -68.88 -17.95
CA GLY A 343 11.32 -70.07 -18.56
C GLY A 343 12.10 -70.66 -19.73
N SER A 344 13.44 -70.52 -19.81
CA SER A 344 14.31 -71.42 -20.60
C SER A 344 15.79 -71.04 -20.51
N GLU A 345 16.66 -72.03 -20.30
CA GLU A 345 18.13 -71.99 -20.32
C GLU A 345 18.68 -72.58 -21.66
N PRO A 346 19.99 -72.52 -21.98
CA PRO A 346 20.77 -71.36 -22.46
C PRO A 346 21.46 -71.61 -23.83
N ALA A 347 21.99 -70.57 -24.48
CA ALA A 347 22.96 -70.73 -25.57
C ALA A 347 24.02 -69.60 -25.62
N ALA A 348 25.24 -70.02 -25.93
CA ALA A 348 26.51 -69.31 -25.79
C ALA A 348 26.77 -68.14 -26.77
N ALA A 349 27.68 -67.25 -26.32
CA ALA A 349 28.88 -66.76 -27.03
C ALA A 349 28.96 -65.27 -27.47
N LYS A 350 30.10 -64.66 -27.06
CA LYS A 350 30.95 -63.61 -27.67
C LYS A 350 30.79 -62.11 -27.28
N VAL A 351 31.74 -61.70 -26.44
CA VAL A 351 32.61 -60.50 -26.37
C VAL A 351 32.69 -59.61 -27.64
N GLN A 352 32.54 -58.28 -27.51
CA GLN A 352 33.57 -57.21 -27.74
C GLN A 352 33.00 -55.76 -27.78
N GLU A 353 33.40 -54.97 -26.78
CA GLU A 353 34.11 -53.67 -26.84
C GLU A 353 33.90 -52.71 -28.04
N ALA A 354 33.52 -51.45 -27.78
CA ALA A 354 34.30 -50.23 -28.12
C ALA A 354 33.53 -48.93 -27.83
N ALA A 355 34.29 -47.92 -27.41
CA ALA A 355 33.88 -46.58 -27.00
C ALA A 355 34.05 -45.53 -28.11
N GLU A 356 33.63 -44.31 -27.76
CA GLU A 356 34.09 -42.98 -28.19
C GLU A 356 33.39 -42.20 -29.33
N ALA A 357 33.02 -40.98 -28.92
CA ALA A 357 33.05 -39.67 -29.59
C ALA A 357 32.01 -39.35 -30.68
N ASP A 358 31.17 -38.34 -30.40
CA ASP A 358 31.21 -37.12 -31.23
C ASP A 358 30.72 -35.88 -30.47
N SER A 359 31.49 -34.81 -30.61
CA SER A 359 31.30 -33.46 -30.10
C SER A 359 30.62 -32.60 -31.15
N GLY A 360 29.43 -32.06 -30.85
CA GLY A 360 28.66 -31.22 -31.78
C GLY A 360 28.16 -29.94 -31.13
N ARG A 361 28.99 -28.90 -31.20
CA ARG A 361 28.74 -27.50 -30.81
C ARG A 361 27.55 -26.90 -31.58
N SER A 362 26.61 -26.25 -30.88
CA SER A 362 25.71 -25.25 -31.47
C SER A 362 25.50 -24.10 -30.48
N GLU A 363 26.27 -23.04 -30.69
CA GLU A 363 25.99 -21.70 -30.16
C GLU A 363 24.75 -21.16 -30.90
N LYS A 364 23.65 -20.91 -30.18
CA LYS A 364 22.59 -20.00 -30.61
C LYS A 364 22.70 -18.72 -29.81
N HIS A 365 22.83 -17.63 -30.55
CA HIS A 365 22.86 -16.24 -30.10
C HIS A 365 21.79 -15.95 -29.03
N ARG A 366 22.25 -15.47 -27.86
CA ARG A 366 21.45 -14.66 -26.93
C ARG A 366 21.59 -13.20 -27.37
N GLU A 367 20.49 -12.59 -27.79
CA GLU A 367 20.39 -11.13 -27.86
C GLU A 367 20.37 -10.54 -26.43
N ALA A 368 20.94 -9.35 -26.27
CA ALA A 368 21.22 -8.75 -24.98
C ALA A 368 19.95 -8.20 -24.29
N PRO A 369 19.74 -8.44 -22.98
CA PRO A 369 18.53 -8.05 -22.24
C PRO A 369 18.37 -6.53 -21.97
N GLY A 370 19.31 -5.69 -22.45
CA GLY A 370 19.31 -4.25 -22.16
C GLY A 370 18.29 -3.43 -22.95
N THR A 371 17.81 -3.91 -24.10
CA THR A 371 16.93 -3.14 -24.98
C THR A 371 15.46 -3.30 -24.61
N GLU A 372 15.04 -4.49 -24.16
CA GLU A 372 13.68 -4.74 -23.67
C GLU A 372 13.42 -4.05 -22.32
N ARG A 373 14.38 -4.06 -21.38
CA ARG A 373 14.26 -3.40 -20.07
C ARG A 373 14.03 -1.89 -20.17
N ARG A 374 14.74 -1.21 -21.09
CA ARG A 374 14.47 0.21 -21.40
C ARG A 374 13.09 0.43 -22.01
N SER A 375 12.58 -0.53 -22.78
CA SER A 375 11.26 -0.42 -23.40
C SER A 375 10.11 -0.60 -22.39
N VAL A 376 10.32 -1.37 -21.31
CA VAL A 376 9.32 -1.54 -20.24
C VAL A 376 9.25 -0.31 -19.35
N LEU A 377 10.40 0.23 -18.92
CA LEU A 377 10.45 1.53 -18.22
C LEU A 377 9.86 2.66 -19.07
N ALA A 378 10.12 2.67 -20.38
CA ALA A 378 9.50 3.61 -21.30
C ALA A 378 7.98 3.39 -21.39
N ARG A 379 7.48 2.15 -21.50
CA ARG A 379 6.03 1.87 -21.51
C ARG A 379 5.32 2.25 -20.20
N LEU A 380 5.97 2.04 -19.06
CA LEU A 380 5.50 2.48 -17.74
C LEU A 380 5.45 4.02 -17.67
N ASN A 381 6.46 4.69 -18.22
CA ASN A 381 6.52 6.15 -18.33
C ASN A 381 5.73 6.75 -19.50
N ASP A 382 5.31 5.98 -20.52
CA ASP A 382 4.56 6.48 -21.70
C ASP A 382 3.05 6.45 -21.42
N LYS A 383 2.57 5.52 -20.58
CA LYS A 383 1.22 5.59 -19.96
C LYS A 383 1.00 6.91 -19.21
N LYS A 384 2.07 7.58 -18.75
CA LYS A 384 2.08 8.93 -18.15
C LYS A 384 1.58 10.03 -19.09
N GLU A 385 1.92 9.95 -20.38
CA GLU A 385 1.57 10.97 -21.38
C GLU A 385 0.12 10.80 -21.88
N GLU A 386 -0.36 9.55 -21.94
CA GLU A 386 -1.70 9.23 -22.44
C GLU A 386 -2.81 9.63 -21.45
N VAL A 387 -2.54 9.56 -20.13
CA VAL A 387 -3.46 10.02 -19.08
C VAL A 387 -3.48 11.56 -18.98
N ARG A 388 -2.34 12.22 -19.23
CA ARG A 388 -2.23 13.69 -19.21
C ARG A 388 -2.94 14.38 -20.38
N ALA A 389 -3.21 13.66 -21.47
CA ALA A 389 -3.83 14.18 -22.69
C ALA A 389 -5.37 14.24 -22.65
N GLN A 390 -6.03 13.77 -21.58
CA GLN A 390 -7.49 13.90 -21.48
C GLN A 390 -7.89 15.36 -21.15
N PRO A 391 -8.77 15.99 -21.94
CA PRO A 391 -9.12 17.38 -21.75
C PRO A 391 -9.91 17.56 -20.45
N LYS A 392 -9.35 18.34 -19.51
CA LYS A 392 -10.06 18.87 -18.34
C LYS A 392 -11.35 19.54 -18.84
N LYS A 393 -12.51 19.02 -18.46
CA LYS A 393 -13.80 19.70 -18.67
C LYS A 393 -13.76 21.01 -17.90
N ASN A 394 -13.60 22.11 -18.63
CA ASN A 394 -13.70 23.47 -18.08
C ASN A 394 -15.13 23.70 -17.55
N THR A 395 -15.29 23.74 -16.23
CA THR A 395 -16.46 24.34 -15.60
C THR A 395 -16.23 25.85 -15.52
N PRO A 396 -17.16 26.70 -15.99
CA PRO A 396 -16.94 28.14 -16.03
C PRO A 396 -17.07 28.73 -14.63
N VAL A 397 -15.99 29.37 -14.16
CA VAL A 397 -15.98 30.21 -12.97
C VAL A 397 -16.85 31.44 -13.24
N HIS A 398 -17.99 31.53 -12.55
CA HIS A 398 -18.81 32.73 -12.55
C HIS A 398 -18.09 33.84 -11.79
N ALA A 399 -17.48 34.76 -12.54
CA ALA A 399 -17.17 36.10 -12.06
C ALA A 399 -18.48 36.89 -11.95
N LYS A 400 -18.75 37.46 -10.78
CA LYS A 400 -19.55 38.69 -10.68
C LYS A 400 -19.01 39.55 -9.56
N ALA A 401 -18.31 40.60 -9.97
CA ALA A 401 -17.98 41.75 -9.17
C ALA A 401 -19.23 42.65 -8.98
N GLU A 402 -19.28 43.28 -7.81
CA GLU A 402 -19.72 44.64 -7.51
C GLU A 402 -20.75 45.31 -8.44
N GLU A 403 -21.96 45.54 -7.91
CA GLU A 403 -22.61 46.86 -7.90
C GLU A 403 -23.75 46.87 -6.87
N LEU A 404 -23.70 47.87 -5.96
CA LEU A 404 -24.61 48.27 -4.86
C LEU A 404 -24.44 47.62 -3.47
#